data_AF-A0A4Z0AX91-F1
#
_entry.id   AF-A0A4Z0AX91-F1
#
_cell.length_a   1.000
_cell.length_b   1.000
_cell.length_c   1.000
_cell.angle_alpha   90.00
_cell.angle_beta   90.00
_cell.angle_gamma   90.00
#
_symmetry.space_group_name_H-M   'P 1'
#
loop_
_entity.id
_entity.type
_entity.pdbx_description
1 polymer ?
#
loop_
_entity_poly.entity_id
_entity_poly.type
_entity_poly.pdbx_seq_one_letter_code
_entity_poly.pdbx_strand_id
1 'polypeptide(L)'
;MIRFLAVSVLSLCAAVPAFAGSSALHSGKYEGLMLAVTPEHQVEGFYSESMGEGVTRSCAFYLQGKPGALTTWLDDAYPGSVAPSSDGVTLTVEQGRQHPGCINVLMPEIATGLDLTQTASKKWIGLVTVSADKAYLLKNPTAKAAKRPYIVKDDVVGVLAFKDGWAQVEFINADDRSFTGWISQGQYRRLAAPAALN
;
A
#
# COMPACT_ATOMS: atom_id res chain seq x y z
N MET A 1 -31.00 -73.60 3.65
CA MET A 1 -31.81 -72.46 3.17
C MET A 1 -30.88 -71.26 3.08
N ILE A 2 -30.63 -70.76 1.87
CA ILE A 2 -29.71 -69.65 1.56
C ILE A 2 -30.49 -68.34 1.68
N ARG A 3 -30.01 -67.36 2.45
CA ARG A 3 -30.45 -65.96 2.33
C ARG A 3 -29.28 -64.99 2.46
N PHE A 4 -29.05 -64.35 1.31
CA PHE A 4 -28.15 -63.28 0.89
C PHE A 4 -27.77 -62.22 1.94
N LEU A 5 -26.47 -61.97 2.06
CA LEU A 5 -25.89 -60.77 2.66
C LEU A 5 -25.85 -59.65 1.60
N ALA A 6 -26.61 -58.58 1.81
CA ALA A 6 -26.51 -57.37 1.00
C ALA A 6 -25.35 -56.51 1.52
N VAL A 7 -24.28 -56.38 0.73
CA VAL A 7 -23.19 -55.45 1.00
C VAL A 7 -23.54 -54.11 0.37
N SER A 8 -23.89 -53.13 1.18
CA SER A 8 -24.12 -51.75 0.76
C SER A 8 -22.78 -51.01 0.76
N VAL A 9 -22.28 -50.65 -0.42
CA VAL A 9 -21.08 -49.81 -0.57
C VAL A 9 -21.51 -48.35 -0.34
N LEU A 10 -21.25 -47.81 0.85
CA LEU A 10 -21.31 -46.37 1.09
C LEU A 10 -20.11 -45.71 0.41
N SER A 11 -20.35 -45.06 -0.72
CA SER A 11 -19.38 -44.16 -1.37
C SER A 11 -19.28 -42.88 -0.55
N LEU A 12 -18.24 -42.78 0.27
CA LEU A 12 -17.94 -41.61 1.09
C LEU A 12 -17.27 -40.56 0.20
N CYS A 13 -18.05 -39.65 -0.38
CA CYS A 13 -17.50 -38.43 -0.98
C CYS A 13 -16.91 -37.58 0.16
N ALA A 14 -15.59 -37.64 0.35
CA ALA A 14 -14.87 -36.71 1.18
C ALA A 14 -14.97 -35.32 0.53
N ALA A 15 -15.90 -34.50 1.00
CA ALA A 15 -15.91 -33.08 0.70
C ALA A 15 -14.63 -32.48 1.31
N VAL A 16 -13.64 -32.22 0.46
CA VAL A 16 -12.45 -31.46 0.85
C VAL A 16 -12.97 -30.07 1.24
N PRO A 17 -12.73 -29.58 2.46
CA PRO A 17 -13.06 -28.20 2.78
C PRO A 17 -12.24 -27.33 1.84
N ALA A 18 -12.91 -26.60 0.95
CA ALA A 18 -12.27 -25.49 0.28
C ALA A 18 -11.92 -24.49 1.39
N PHE A 19 -10.65 -24.46 1.80
CA PHE A 19 -10.13 -23.36 2.59
C PHE A 19 -10.24 -22.13 1.70
N ALA A 20 -11.34 -21.41 1.83
CA ALA A 20 -11.44 -20.02 1.43
C ALA A 20 -10.45 -19.26 2.31
N GLY A 21 -9.18 -19.30 1.94
CA GLY A 21 -8.19 -18.42 2.52
C GLY A 21 -8.71 -17.00 2.29
N SER A 22 -8.86 -16.23 3.37
CA SER A 22 -8.97 -14.79 3.25
C SER A 22 -7.83 -14.36 2.32
N SER A 23 -8.16 -13.74 1.19
CA SER A 23 -7.16 -13.15 0.30
C SER A 23 -6.20 -12.35 1.17
N ALA A 24 -4.90 -12.56 1.04
CA ALA A 24 -3.92 -11.85 1.86
C ALA A 24 -3.64 -10.50 1.19
N LEU A 25 -3.42 -9.46 1.99
CA LEU A 25 -2.90 -8.21 1.44
C LEU A 25 -1.47 -8.41 0.96
N HIS A 26 -1.15 -7.78 -0.17
CA HIS A 26 0.18 -7.84 -0.76
C HIS A 26 0.70 -6.43 -1.03
N SER A 27 2.00 -6.22 -0.87
CA SER A 27 2.64 -4.96 -1.25
C SER A 27 2.57 -4.75 -2.77
N GLY A 28 2.28 -3.52 -3.21
CA GLY A 28 2.10 -3.23 -4.63
C GLY A 28 1.60 -1.83 -4.92
N LYS A 29 1.42 -1.57 -6.23
CA LYS A 29 0.59 -0.47 -6.73
C LYS A 29 -0.81 -1.00 -7.00
N TYR A 30 -1.80 -0.24 -6.57
CA TYR A 30 -3.23 -0.47 -6.77
C TYR A 30 -3.80 0.84 -7.30
N GLU A 31 -3.84 1.00 -8.63
CA GLU A 31 -4.18 2.29 -9.26
C GLU A 31 -3.44 3.48 -8.59
N GLY A 32 -4.17 4.42 -7.97
CA GLY A 32 -3.61 5.58 -7.25
C GLY A 32 -2.99 5.29 -5.89
N LEU A 33 -3.03 4.04 -5.40
CA LEU A 33 -2.53 3.63 -4.09
C LEU A 33 -1.20 2.89 -4.19
N MET A 34 -0.19 3.40 -3.49
CA MET A 34 0.99 2.62 -3.08
C MET A 34 0.68 1.93 -1.75
N LEU A 35 0.84 0.62 -1.68
CA LEU A 35 0.56 -0.18 -0.48
C LEU A 35 1.78 -1.04 -0.13
N ALA A 36 2.22 -0.99 1.11
CA ALA A 36 3.22 -1.89 1.67
C ALA A 36 2.64 -2.64 2.88
N VAL A 37 2.82 -3.96 2.89
CA VAL A 37 2.57 -4.80 4.05
C VAL A 37 3.89 -4.98 4.79
N THR A 38 3.96 -4.50 6.04
CA THR A 38 5.18 -4.59 6.85
C THR A 38 5.43 -6.02 7.31
N PRO A 39 6.66 -6.36 7.76
CA PRO A 39 6.95 -7.66 8.35
C PRO A 39 6.05 -8.04 9.54
N GLU A 40 5.51 -7.04 10.24
CA GLU A 40 4.59 -7.17 11.38
C GLU A 40 3.11 -7.23 10.94
N HIS A 41 2.84 -7.44 9.65
CA HIS A 41 1.51 -7.47 9.05
C HIS A 41 0.69 -6.19 9.28
N GLN A 42 1.38 -5.06 9.48
CA GLN A 42 0.77 -3.75 9.38
C GLN A 42 0.73 -3.30 7.92
N VAL A 43 -0.02 -2.25 7.66
CA VAL A 43 -0.09 -1.61 6.36
C VAL A 43 0.49 -0.21 6.49
N GLU A 44 1.27 0.17 5.49
CA GLU A 44 1.63 1.54 5.18
C GLU A 44 1.18 1.84 3.74
N GLY A 45 0.65 3.02 3.50
CA GLY A 45 0.19 3.39 2.17
C GLY A 45 0.21 4.88 1.92
N PHE A 46 0.18 5.21 0.63
CA PHE A 46 0.02 6.56 0.13
C PHE A 46 -0.88 6.52 -1.10
N TYR A 47 -2.03 7.16 -0.99
CA TYR A 47 -2.96 7.34 -2.09
C TYR A 47 -2.71 8.70 -2.71
N SER A 48 -2.68 8.78 -4.03
CA SER A 48 -2.59 10.02 -4.78
C SER A 48 -3.27 9.88 -6.14
N GLU A 49 -4.25 10.75 -6.39
CA GLU A 49 -4.93 10.86 -7.68
C GLU A 49 -5.11 12.32 -8.08
N SER A 50 -5.14 12.57 -9.38
CA SER A 50 -5.36 13.90 -9.94
C SER A 50 -6.35 13.83 -11.10
N MET A 51 -7.33 14.73 -11.10
CA MET A 51 -8.36 14.82 -12.14
C MET A 51 -8.41 16.22 -12.75
N GLY A 52 -8.70 16.27 -14.06
CA GLY A 52 -8.99 17.49 -14.82
C GLY A 52 -7.95 17.82 -15.89
N GLU A 53 -8.41 18.42 -16.99
CA GLU A 53 -7.57 19.07 -18.00
C GLU A 53 -7.58 20.60 -17.74
N GLY A 54 -6.42 21.20 -17.44
CA GLY A 54 -6.27 22.64 -17.20
C GLY A 54 -6.27 23.07 -15.73
N VAL A 55 -7.32 22.74 -14.96
CA VAL A 55 -7.33 22.93 -13.49
C VAL A 55 -7.28 21.56 -12.81
N THR A 56 -6.10 21.19 -12.33
CA THR A 56 -5.88 19.90 -11.67
C THR A 56 -6.46 19.92 -10.26
N ARG A 57 -7.32 18.95 -9.98
CA ARG A 57 -7.80 18.65 -8.62
C ARG A 57 -7.09 17.40 -8.15
N SER A 58 -6.38 17.49 -7.03
CA SER A 58 -5.64 16.37 -6.47
C SER A 58 -6.24 15.91 -5.15
N CYS A 59 -6.25 14.60 -4.93
CA CYS A 59 -6.51 13.97 -3.64
C CYS A 59 -5.28 13.16 -3.29
N ALA A 60 -4.67 13.43 -2.15
CA ALA A 60 -3.54 12.65 -1.66
C ALA A 60 -3.57 12.54 -0.14
N PHE A 61 -3.29 11.35 0.38
CA PHE A 61 -3.22 11.10 1.82
C PHE A 61 -2.39 9.84 2.10
N TYR A 62 -1.82 9.80 3.29
CA TYR A 62 -1.13 8.66 3.85
C TYR A 62 -2.12 7.74 4.58
N LEU A 63 -1.76 6.47 4.73
CA LEU A 63 -2.45 5.54 5.63
C LEU A 63 -1.46 4.62 6.35
N GLN A 64 -1.78 4.26 7.60
CA GLN A 64 -0.95 3.35 8.40
C GLN A 64 -1.79 2.64 9.48
N GLY A 65 -1.47 1.39 9.77
CA GLY A 65 -2.05 0.64 10.89
C GLY A 65 -2.36 -0.81 10.55
N LYS A 66 -3.35 -1.40 11.23
CA LYS A 66 -3.85 -2.74 10.91
C LYS A 66 -4.83 -2.66 9.75
N PRO A 67 -4.91 -3.65 8.85
CA PRO A 67 -5.83 -3.63 7.71
C PRO A 67 -7.26 -3.19 8.03
N GLY A 68 -7.88 -3.74 9.07
CA GLY A 68 -9.25 -3.39 9.48
C GLY A 68 -9.38 -2.12 10.35
N ALA A 69 -8.27 -1.48 10.72
CA ALA A 69 -8.24 -0.30 11.59
C ALA A 69 -6.97 0.51 11.29
N LEU A 70 -7.08 1.36 10.26
CA LEU A 70 -6.04 2.26 9.80
C LEU A 70 -6.34 3.69 10.25
N THR A 71 -5.29 4.49 10.37
CA THR A 71 -5.38 5.96 10.35
C THR A 71 -5.00 6.44 8.97
N THR A 72 -5.78 7.36 8.41
CA THR A 72 -5.48 8.06 7.16
C THR A 72 -5.26 9.53 7.45
N TRP A 73 -4.32 10.20 6.78
CA TRP A 73 -4.05 11.62 7.04
C TRP A 73 -3.37 12.36 5.88
N LEU A 74 -3.61 13.66 5.83
CA LEU A 74 -2.75 14.63 5.15
C LEU A 74 -2.41 15.75 6.14
N ASP A 75 -3.44 16.50 6.53
CA ASP A 75 -3.40 17.51 7.59
C ASP A 75 -4.08 16.98 8.87
N ASP A 76 -5.31 16.49 8.73
CA ASP A 76 -6.11 15.87 9.79
C ASP A 76 -6.12 14.34 9.68
N ALA A 77 -6.44 13.68 10.80
CA ALA A 77 -6.46 12.22 10.91
C ALA A 77 -7.88 11.67 10.86
N TYR A 78 -8.11 10.66 10.02
CA TYR A 78 -9.42 10.02 9.86
C TYR A 78 -9.31 8.48 9.90
N PRO A 79 -10.27 7.79 10.52
CA PRO A 79 -10.33 6.33 10.49
C PRO A 79 -10.51 5.78 9.07
N GLY A 80 -9.90 4.63 8.81
CA GLY A 80 -10.09 3.89 7.58
C GLY A 80 -9.80 2.41 7.71
N SER A 81 -9.98 1.68 6.62
CA SER A 81 -9.61 0.28 6.50
C SER A 81 -9.22 -0.07 5.07
N VAL A 82 -8.44 -1.13 4.92
CA VAL A 82 -8.15 -1.74 3.62
C VAL A 82 -8.40 -3.24 3.72
N ALA A 83 -9.24 -3.73 2.82
CA ALA A 83 -9.54 -5.14 2.70
C ALA A 83 -9.06 -5.66 1.34
N PRO A 84 -8.63 -6.92 1.23
CA PRO A 84 -8.32 -7.51 -0.05
C PRO A 84 -9.61 -7.78 -0.84
N SER A 85 -9.57 -7.57 -2.15
CA SER A 85 -10.66 -7.90 -3.09
C SER A 85 -10.20 -8.99 -4.08
N SER A 86 -11.00 -9.27 -5.12
CA SER A 86 -10.71 -10.33 -6.11
C SER A 86 -9.43 -10.10 -6.91
N ASP A 87 -9.16 -8.85 -7.28
CA ASP A 87 -8.10 -8.41 -8.19
C ASP A 87 -7.31 -7.23 -7.62
N GLY A 88 -7.55 -6.87 -6.36
CA GLY A 88 -6.94 -5.70 -5.75
C GLY A 88 -7.29 -5.54 -4.27
N VAL A 89 -7.66 -4.32 -3.90
CA VAL A 89 -8.09 -3.97 -2.54
C VAL A 89 -9.32 -3.07 -2.55
N THR A 90 -10.09 -3.10 -1.47
CA THR A 90 -11.13 -2.12 -1.16
C THR A 90 -10.59 -1.20 -0.06
N LEU A 91 -10.41 0.08 -0.37
CA LEU A 91 -9.99 1.14 0.57
C LEU A 91 -11.22 1.91 1.06
N THR A 92 -11.42 1.95 2.38
CA THR A 92 -12.50 2.72 3.01
C THR A 92 -11.93 3.81 3.91
N VAL A 93 -12.44 5.03 3.77
CA VAL A 93 -12.11 6.17 4.65
C VAL A 93 -13.42 6.80 5.13
N GLU A 94 -13.78 6.56 6.39
CA GLU A 94 -15.12 6.87 6.95
C GLU A 94 -15.52 8.34 6.76
N GLN A 95 -14.54 9.24 6.77
CA GLN A 95 -14.71 10.68 6.59
C GLN A 95 -13.97 11.19 5.34
N GLY A 96 -13.89 10.37 4.28
CA GLY A 96 -13.07 10.66 3.09
C GLY A 96 -13.38 12.00 2.39
N ARG A 97 -14.60 12.54 2.54
CA ARG A 97 -14.95 13.88 2.02
C ARG A 97 -14.30 15.03 2.80
N GLN A 98 -13.87 14.78 4.03
CA GLN A 98 -13.19 15.76 4.86
C GLN A 98 -11.68 15.80 4.57
N HIS A 99 -11.13 14.77 3.90
CA HIS A 99 -9.76 14.85 3.42
C HIS A 99 -9.58 16.03 2.45
N PRO A 100 -8.56 16.88 2.65
CA PRO A 100 -8.28 17.99 1.76
C PRO A 100 -8.14 17.53 0.31
N GLY A 101 -8.87 18.18 -0.61
CA GLY A 101 -8.83 17.89 -2.05
C GLY A 101 -9.68 16.69 -2.51
N CYS A 102 -10.01 15.75 -1.62
CA CYS A 102 -10.69 14.51 -1.99
C CYS A 102 -12.17 14.67 -2.33
N ILE A 103 -12.86 15.68 -1.76
CA ILE A 103 -14.29 15.95 -2.04
C ILE A 103 -14.61 16.13 -3.53
N ASN A 104 -13.65 16.56 -4.34
CA ASN A 104 -13.85 16.85 -5.76
C ASN A 104 -13.25 15.79 -6.71
N VAL A 105 -12.59 14.78 -6.16
CA VAL A 105 -11.86 13.72 -6.89
C VAL A 105 -12.51 12.37 -6.60
N LEU A 106 -12.72 12.09 -5.32
CA LEU A 106 -13.40 10.91 -4.84
C LEU A 106 -14.84 11.29 -4.48
N MET A 107 -15.76 11.09 -5.43
CA MET A 107 -17.20 10.99 -5.15
C MET A 107 -17.43 10.05 -3.93
N PRO A 108 -18.60 10.07 -3.24
CA PRO A 108 -18.80 9.47 -1.89
C PRO A 108 -18.42 7.99 -1.69
N GLU A 109 -18.03 7.31 -2.77
CA GLU A 109 -17.49 5.96 -2.87
C GLU A 109 -16.38 5.65 -1.86
N ILE A 110 -15.42 6.55 -1.59
CA ILE A 110 -14.34 6.21 -0.64
C ILE A 110 -14.83 6.00 0.80
N ALA A 111 -15.96 6.61 1.20
CA ALA A 111 -16.55 6.36 2.52
C ALA A 111 -17.31 5.03 2.59
N THR A 112 -17.70 4.48 1.43
CA THR A 112 -18.40 3.20 1.31
C THR A 112 -17.51 2.05 0.83
N GLY A 113 -16.25 2.35 0.49
CA GLY A 113 -15.29 1.43 -0.09
C GLY A 113 -14.99 1.79 -1.55
N LEU A 114 -13.72 2.08 -1.82
CA LEU A 114 -13.15 2.31 -3.15
C LEU A 114 -12.38 1.06 -3.56
N ASP A 115 -12.86 0.37 -4.58
CA ASP A 115 -12.16 -0.78 -5.17
C ASP A 115 -11.03 -0.30 -6.08
N LEU A 116 -9.82 -0.82 -5.84
CA LEU A 116 -8.60 -0.46 -6.55
C LEU A 116 -7.92 -1.72 -7.06
N THR A 117 -7.87 -1.90 -8.39
CA THR A 117 -7.22 -3.06 -9.01
C THR A 117 -5.70 -3.00 -8.86
N GLN A 118 -5.08 -4.15 -8.59
CA GLN A 118 -3.61 -4.24 -8.52
C GLN A 118 -3.00 -4.04 -9.91
N THR A 119 -2.14 -3.03 -10.04
CA THR A 119 -1.42 -2.72 -11.29
C THR A 119 0.02 -3.22 -11.28
N ALA A 120 0.63 -3.40 -10.10
CA ALA A 120 1.95 -4.00 -9.98
C ALA A 120 2.16 -4.65 -8.60
N SER A 121 2.66 -5.90 -8.58
CA SER A 121 3.14 -6.54 -7.35
C SER A 121 4.55 -6.08 -6.99
N LYS A 122 4.79 -5.80 -5.70
CA LYS A 122 6.07 -5.26 -5.20
C LYS A 122 6.55 -6.00 -3.95
N LYS A 123 7.83 -5.83 -3.63
CA LYS A 123 8.49 -6.41 -2.44
C LYS A 123 8.69 -5.39 -1.33
N TRP A 124 7.87 -4.34 -1.30
CA TRP A 124 8.01 -3.29 -0.30
C TRP A 124 7.68 -3.83 1.10
N ILE A 125 8.51 -3.46 2.07
CA ILE A 125 8.34 -3.79 3.49
C ILE A 125 7.88 -2.59 4.32
N GLY A 126 7.62 -1.47 3.65
CA GLY A 126 7.18 -0.20 4.21
C GLY A 126 7.31 0.90 3.16
N LEU A 127 6.91 2.12 3.52
CA LEU A 127 7.07 3.32 2.73
C LEU A 127 7.86 4.38 3.53
N VAL A 128 8.51 5.30 2.82
CA VAL A 128 9.10 6.50 3.41
C VAL A 128 8.83 7.72 2.53
N THR A 129 8.79 8.90 3.15
CA THR A 129 8.74 10.18 2.44
C THR A 129 10.15 10.78 2.41
N VAL A 130 10.60 11.21 1.23
CA VAL A 130 11.89 11.89 1.07
C VAL A 130 11.83 13.25 1.76
N SER A 131 12.84 13.55 2.58
CA SER A 131 12.91 14.81 3.33
C SER A 131 13.98 15.77 2.80
N ALA A 132 14.97 15.26 2.06
CA ALA A 132 16.03 16.07 1.46
C ALA A 132 15.59 16.62 0.09
N ASP A 133 16.02 17.83 -0.26
CA ASP A 133 15.73 18.43 -1.57
C ASP A 133 16.14 17.51 -2.74
N LYS A 134 17.27 16.79 -2.57
CA LYS A 134 17.72 15.73 -3.47
C LYS A 134 18.33 14.58 -2.68
N ALA A 135 17.77 13.38 -2.86
CA ALA A 135 18.33 12.14 -2.36
C ALA A 135 18.82 11.29 -3.54
N TYR A 136 20.14 11.26 -3.74
CA TYR A 136 20.76 10.47 -4.80
C TYR A 136 20.67 8.98 -4.48
N LEU A 137 20.20 8.19 -5.45
CA LEU A 137 20.05 6.74 -5.34
C LEU A 137 21.43 6.07 -5.46
N LEU A 138 22.00 5.66 -4.32
CA LEU A 138 23.31 5.04 -4.28
C LEU A 138 23.26 3.55 -4.57
N LYS A 139 24.32 3.00 -5.17
CA LYS A 139 24.43 1.54 -5.41
C LYS A 139 24.55 0.74 -4.11
N ASN A 140 25.23 1.31 -3.11
CA ASN A 140 25.38 0.74 -1.78
C ASN A 140 25.53 1.89 -0.77
N PRO A 141 25.32 1.60 0.53
CA PRO A 141 25.67 2.52 1.61
C PRO A 141 27.13 2.98 1.43
N THR A 142 27.39 4.28 1.57
CA THR A 142 28.72 4.94 1.43
C THR A 142 29.27 5.19 0.02
N ALA A 143 28.61 4.73 -1.05
CA ALA A 143 29.04 5.08 -2.42
C ALA A 143 28.99 6.61 -2.69
N LYS A 144 29.86 7.09 -3.59
CA LYS A 144 29.78 8.48 -4.07
C LYS A 144 28.57 8.66 -5.00
N ALA A 145 27.91 9.81 -4.88
CA ALA A 145 26.69 10.16 -5.61
C ALA A 145 26.88 10.57 -7.10
N ALA A 146 28.12 10.71 -7.57
CA ALA A 146 28.39 11.31 -8.88
C ALA A 146 27.67 10.59 -10.04
N LYS A 147 26.86 11.34 -10.80
CA LYS A 147 26.06 10.90 -11.97
C LYS A 147 25.00 9.84 -11.66
N ARG A 148 24.34 9.93 -10.50
CA ARG A 148 23.22 9.05 -10.12
C ARG A 148 21.86 9.74 -10.31
N PRO A 149 20.79 8.99 -10.62
CA PRO A 149 19.44 9.51 -10.46
C PRO A 149 19.22 9.88 -9.00
N TYR A 150 18.34 10.86 -8.78
CA TYR A 150 17.91 11.27 -7.46
C TYR A 150 16.40 11.38 -7.43
N ILE A 151 15.85 11.19 -6.24
CA ILE A 151 14.47 11.51 -5.88
C ILE A 151 14.48 12.82 -5.09
N VAL A 152 13.36 13.53 -5.09
CA VAL A 152 13.26 14.87 -4.52
C VAL A 152 12.38 14.86 -3.28
N LYS A 153 12.44 15.95 -2.53
CA LYS A 153 11.64 16.15 -1.32
C LYS A 153 10.15 15.90 -1.60
N ASP A 154 9.49 15.28 -0.63
CA ASP A 154 8.08 14.90 -0.61
C ASP A 154 7.68 13.75 -1.57
N ASP A 155 8.62 13.20 -2.35
CA ASP A 155 8.41 11.91 -3.02
C ASP A 155 8.14 10.81 -1.97
N VAL A 156 7.12 10.00 -2.19
CA VAL A 156 6.85 8.79 -1.40
C VAL A 156 7.40 7.58 -2.16
N VAL A 157 8.20 6.76 -1.48
CA VAL A 157 8.90 5.63 -2.08
C VAL A 157 8.72 4.34 -1.29
N GLY A 158 8.71 3.22 -2.01
CA GLY A 158 8.68 1.91 -1.40
C GLY A 158 10.04 1.52 -0.81
N VAL A 159 10.06 0.96 0.39
CA VAL A 159 11.28 0.46 1.02
C VAL A 159 11.43 -1.02 0.75
N LEU A 160 12.58 -1.44 0.25
CA LEU A 160 12.95 -2.84 0.02
C LEU A 160 13.75 -3.43 1.18
N ALA A 161 14.55 -2.61 1.86
CA ALA A 161 15.35 -3.03 3.01
C ALA A 161 15.77 -1.84 3.87
N PHE A 162 15.99 -2.09 5.16
CA PHE A 162 16.72 -1.20 6.05
C PHE A 162 18.05 -1.84 6.46
N LYS A 163 19.11 -1.05 6.53
CA LYS A 163 20.43 -1.50 7.00
C LYS A 163 21.26 -0.34 7.53
N ASP A 164 21.70 -0.41 8.79
CA ASP A 164 22.70 0.51 9.38
C ASP A 164 22.41 2.02 9.15
N GLY A 165 21.16 2.45 9.32
CA GLY A 165 20.76 3.85 9.06
C GLY A 165 20.58 4.21 7.58
N TRP A 166 20.46 3.20 6.72
CA TRP A 166 20.13 3.36 5.31
C TRP A 166 18.82 2.64 4.97
N ALA A 167 18.11 3.19 3.99
CA ALA A 167 16.97 2.53 3.35
C ALA A 167 17.33 2.25 1.88
N GLN A 168 17.14 1.00 1.44
CA GLN A 168 17.08 0.69 0.03
C GLN A 168 15.67 0.95 -0.44
N VAL A 169 15.50 1.88 -1.37
CA VAL A 169 14.19 2.35 -1.83
C VAL A 169 13.98 2.05 -3.30
N GLU A 170 12.72 1.93 -3.69
CA GLU A 170 12.24 1.90 -5.06
C GLU A 170 11.34 3.11 -5.30
N PHE A 171 11.72 3.93 -6.28
CA PHE A 171 10.89 5.01 -6.81
C PHE A 171 10.34 4.60 -8.18
N ILE A 172 9.08 4.91 -8.43
CA ILE A 172 8.41 4.66 -9.70
C ILE A 172 7.97 6.01 -10.24
N ASN A 173 8.47 6.40 -11.41
CA ASN A 173 8.12 7.67 -12.02
C ASN A 173 6.74 7.60 -12.72
N ALA A 174 6.31 8.72 -13.30
CA ALA A 174 5.04 8.83 -14.03
C ALA A 174 4.96 7.92 -15.29
N ASP A 175 6.09 7.47 -15.83
CA ASP A 175 6.16 6.54 -16.97
C ASP A 175 6.23 5.06 -16.51
N ASP A 176 5.89 4.78 -15.25
CA ASP A 176 6.02 3.48 -14.60
C ASP A 176 7.44 2.89 -14.58
N ARG A 177 8.47 3.72 -14.77
CA ARG A 177 9.87 3.30 -14.70
C ARG A 177 10.33 3.25 -13.25
N SER A 178 10.87 2.09 -12.88
CA SER A 178 11.42 1.84 -11.55
C SER A 178 12.89 2.22 -11.43
N PHE A 179 13.24 2.87 -10.32
CA PHE A 179 14.60 3.23 -9.94
C PHE A 179 14.86 2.79 -8.50
N THR A 180 15.94 2.04 -8.30
CA THR A 180 16.32 1.53 -6.97
C THR A 180 17.67 2.09 -6.53
N GLY A 181 17.79 2.39 -5.23
CA GLY A 181 19.07 2.70 -4.61
C GLY A 181 18.96 2.93 -3.11
N TRP A 182 20.11 3.18 -2.50
CA TRP A 182 20.22 3.45 -1.07
C TRP A 182 20.21 4.95 -0.80
N ILE A 183 19.44 5.35 0.21
CA ILE A 183 19.40 6.71 0.77
C ILE A 183 19.65 6.65 2.29
N SER A 184 20.27 7.68 2.85
CA SER A 184 20.63 7.69 4.28
C SER A 184 19.47 8.20 5.15
N GLN A 185 19.49 7.88 6.44
CA GLN A 185 18.44 8.24 7.41
C GLN A 185 18.11 9.73 7.46
N GLY A 186 19.09 10.61 7.18
CA GLY A 186 18.86 12.06 7.12
C GLY A 186 18.08 12.53 5.89
N GLN A 187 17.84 11.65 4.91
CA GLN A 187 17.21 11.97 3.64
C GLN A 187 15.76 11.49 3.52
N TYR A 188 15.26 10.77 4.53
CA TYR A 188 13.88 10.29 4.54
C TYR A 188 13.26 10.36 5.94
N ARG A 189 11.93 10.33 5.97
CA ARG A 189 11.11 10.15 7.17
C ARG A 189 10.27 8.89 7.00
N ARG A 190 10.17 8.08 8.05
CA ARG A 190 9.19 6.99 8.10
C ARG A 190 7.79 7.58 8.20
N LEU A 191 6.80 6.88 7.65
CA LEU A 191 5.41 7.21 7.90
C LEU A 191 5.12 7.05 9.39
N ALA A 192 4.47 8.06 9.95
CA ALA A 192 3.99 8.04 11.31
C ALA A 192 2.64 8.73 11.31
N ALA A 193 1.59 7.96 11.58
CA ALA A 193 0.26 8.52 11.76
C ALA A 193 0.31 9.59 12.87
N PRO A 194 -0.30 10.77 12.67
CA PRO A 194 -0.45 11.76 13.72
C PRO A 194 -1.26 11.14 14.88
N ALA A 195 -1.01 11.62 16.10
CA ALA A 195 -1.84 11.23 17.23
C ALA A 195 -3.29 11.63 16.95
N ALA A 196 -4.23 10.72 17.15
CA ALA A 196 -5.65 11.02 16.99
C ALA A 196 -6.03 12.21 17.90
N LEU A 197 -6.74 13.19 17.35
CA LEU A 197 -7.36 14.23 18.15
C LEU A 197 -8.46 13.55 18.98
N ASN A 198 -8.28 13.50 20.30
CA ASN A 198 -9.29 13.01 21.25
C ASN A 198 -10.41 14.03 21.46
#